data_AF-A0A444ZJZ6-F1
#
_entry.id   AF-A0A444ZJZ6-F1
#
_cell.length_a   1.000
_cell.length_b   1.000
_cell.length_c   1.000
_cell.angle_alpha   90.00
_cell.angle_beta   90.00
_cell.angle_gamma   90.00
#
_symmetry.space_group_name_H-M   'P 1'
#
loop_
_entity.id
_entity.type
_entity.pdbx_description
1 polymer ?
#
loop_
_entity_poly.entity_id
_entity_poly.type
_entity_poly.pdbx_seq_one_letter_code
_entity_poly.pdbx_strand_id
1 'polypeptide(L)'
;MANAVKEVHDVAEQQVAMTQGQVESAERQVSVVERQVAMAEKGLTIMQQNRLRLFSELDVSNMLTELDLMQYYQFLCENEQKKRQFFGISPEMRLHLLFYFTTAACVRLGDMES
;
A
#
# COMPACT_ATOMS: atom_id res chain seq x y z
N MET A 1 7.08 3.59 69.01
CA MET A 1 6.40 2.64 68.12
C MET A 1 5.25 3.29 67.34
N ALA A 2 4.28 3.96 67.97
CA ALA A 2 3.14 4.56 67.27
C ALA A 2 3.52 5.57 66.14
N ASN A 3 4.51 6.45 66.37
CA ASN A 3 4.95 7.42 65.35
C ASN A 3 5.59 6.75 64.13
N ALA A 4 6.43 5.72 64.34
CA ALA A 4 7.06 4.98 63.25
C ALA A 4 6.04 4.19 62.41
N VAL A 5 4.98 3.65 63.04
CA VAL A 5 3.88 2.98 62.34
C VAL A 5 3.09 3.97 61.48
N LYS A 6 2.88 5.20 61.96
CA LYS A 6 2.21 6.27 61.21
C LYS A 6 3.04 6.71 60.00
N GLU A 7 4.33 6.95 60.16
CA GLU A 7 5.22 7.34 59.04
C GLU A 7 5.27 6.26 57.95
N VAL A 8 5.34 4.98 58.32
CA VAL A 8 5.29 3.87 57.35
C VAL A 8 3.96 3.84 56.59
N HIS A 9 2.85 4.14 57.27
CA HIS A 9 1.53 4.20 56.65
C HIS A 9 1.41 5.38 55.67
N ASP A 10 1.85 6.57 56.07
CA ASP A 10 1.83 7.78 55.22
C ASP A 10 2.70 7.58 53.96
N VAL A 11 3.87 6.95 54.10
CA VAL A 11 4.74 6.59 52.96
C VAL A 11 4.09 5.55 52.06
N ALA A 12 3.41 4.55 52.63
CA ALA A 12 2.69 3.54 51.84
C ALA A 12 1.54 4.17 51.03
N GLU A 13 0.77 5.08 51.62
CA GLU A 13 -0.29 5.82 50.90
C GLU A 13 0.28 6.67 49.76
N GLN A 14 1.38 7.37 50.00
CA GLN A 14 2.05 8.15 48.97
C GLN A 14 2.57 7.27 47.84
N GLN A 15 3.12 6.11 48.15
CA GLN A 15 3.59 5.14 47.16
C GLN A 15 2.44 4.59 46.31
N VAL A 16 1.29 4.31 46.91
CA VAL A 16 0.08 3.88 46.20
C VAL A 16 -0.42 4.98 45.26
N ALA A 17 -0.51 6.22 45.74
CA ALA A 17 -0.93 7.35 44.92
C ALA A 17 0.02 7.60 43.72
N MET A 18 1.33 7.51 43.94
CA MET A 18 2.32 7.61 42.85
C MET A 18 2.17 6.47 41.85
N THR A 19 1.99 5.24 42.32
CA THR A 19 1.80 4.06 41.46
C THR A 19 0.54 4.19 40.62
N GLN A 20 -0.56 4.65 41.22
CA GLN A 20 -1.82 4.89 40.52
C GLN A 20 -1.66 5.95 39.42
N GLY A 21 -0.95 7.06 39.70
CA GLY A 21 -0.64 8.07 38.69
C GLY A 21 0.20 7.55 37.53
N GLN A 22 1.12 6.63 37.80
CA GLN A 22 1.91 5.96 36.76
C GLN A 22 1.05 5.04 35.88
N VAL A 23 0.14 4.29 36.48
CA VAL A 23 -0.81 3.42 35.76
C VAL A 23 -1.69 4.27 34.83
N GLU A 24 -2.30 5.34 35.33
CA GLU A 24 -3.13 6.24 34.52
C GLU A 24 -2.35 6.90 33.38
N SER A 25 -1.07 7.25 33.63
CA SER A 25 -0.19 7.78 32.59
C SER A 25 0.09 6.73 31.51
N ALA A 26 0.38 5.50 31.90
CA ALA A 26 0.61 4.39 30.98
C ALA A 26 -0.64 4.08 30.14
N GLU A 27 -1.83 4.07 30.74
CA GLU A 27 -3.10 3.86 30.03
C GLU A 27 -3.34 4.94 28.97
N ARG A 28 -3.08 6.22 29.30
CA ARG A 28 -3.17 7.32 28.33
C ARG A 28 -2.18 7.15 27.18
N GLN A 29 -0.96 6.71 27.47
CA GLN A 29 0.04 6.45 26.43
C GLN A 29 -0.38 5.30 25.51
N VAL A 30 -0.92 4.21 26.05
CA VAL A 30 -1.46 3.10 25.26
C VAL A 30 -2.57 3.60 24.34
N SER A 31 -3.52 4.39 24.85
CA SER A 31 -4.59 4.97 24.02
C SER A 31 -4.07 5.86 22.88
N VAL A 32 -3.00 6.63 23.12
CA VAL A 32 -2.34 7.42 22.07
C VAL A 32 -1.72 6.52 21.01
N VAL A 33 -1.02 5.46 21.42
CA VAL A 33 -0.39 4.50 20.50
C VAL A 33 -1.45 3.80 19.65
N GLU A 34 -2.56 3.33 20.24
CA GLU A 34 -3.66 2.71 19.52
C GLU A 34 -4.21 3.64 18.43
N ARG A 35 -4.38 4.92 18.75
CA ARG A 35 -4.85 5.92 17.77
C ARG A 35 -3.82 6.14 16.65
N GLN A 36 -2.54 6.16 16.97
CA GLN A 36 -1.47 6.28 15.96
C GLN A 36 -1.44 5.06 15.03
N VAL A 37 -1.62 3.85 15.57
CA VAL A 37 -1.72 2.62 14.79
C VAL A 37 -2.91 2.68 13.84
N ALA A 38 -4.10 3.04 14.34
CA ALA A 38 -5.30 3.18 13.51
C ALA A 38 -5.11 4.21 12.37
N MET A 39 -4.40 5.31 12.64
CA MET A 39 -4.05 6.30 11.61
C MET A 39 -3.06 5.73 10.58
N ALA A 40 -2.06 4.98 11.01
CA ALA A 40 -1.08 4.34 10.13
C ALA A 40 -1.75 3.27 9.24
N GLU A 41 -2.64 2.45 9.78
CA GLU A 41 -3.42 1.46 9.03
C GLU A 41 -4.33 2.10 7.98
N LYS A 42 -5.00 3.20 8.34
CA LYS A 42 -5.79 3.99 7.40
C LYS A 42 -4.90 4.59 6.30
N GLY A 43 -3.72 5.11 6.67
CA GLY A 43 -2.71 5.60 5.72
C GLY A 43 -2.25 4.50 4.75
N LEU A 44 -1.98 3.30 5.26
CA LEU A 44 -1.60 2.14 4.46
C LEU A 44 -2.72 1.75 3.47
N THR A 45 -3.97 1.74 3.93
CA THR A 45 -5.13 1.45 3.07
C THR A 45 -5.24 2.47 1.94
N ILE A 46 -5.09 3.77 2.24
CA ILE A 46 -5.09 4.83 1.23
C ILE A 46 -3.93 4.63 0.23
N MET A 47 -2.73 4.31 0.73
CA MET A 47 -1.56 4.03 -0.11
C MET A 47 -1.76 2.80 -1.00
N GLN A 48 -2.44 1.76 -0.51
CA GLN A 48 -2.75 0.56 -1.29
C GLN A 48 -3.83 0.82 -2.34
N GLN A 49 -4.88 1.58 -2.00
CA GLN A 49 -5.94 1.95 -2.93
C GLN A 49 -5.44 2.90 -4.04
N ASN A 50 -4.55 3.82 -3.69
CA ASN A 50 -3.97 4.79 -4.64
C ASN A 50 -2.64 4.32 -5.23
N ARG A 51 -2.20 3.10 -4.90
CA ARG A 51 -0.96 2.56 -5.44
C ARG A 51 -1.14 2.40 -6.95
N LEU A 52 -0.38 3.17 -7.72
CA LEU A 52 -0.20 2.92 -9.13
C LEU A 52 0.23 1.46 -9.26
N ARG A 53 -0.60 0.63 -9.90
CA ARG A 53 -0.18 -0.72 -10.26
C ARG A 53 0.98 -0.56 -11.25
N LEU A 54 2.19 -0.73 -10.74
CA LEU A 54 3.40 -0.77 -11.55
C LEU A 54 3.53 -2.19 -12.05
N PHE A 55 3.41 -2.37 -13.37
CA PHE A 55 3.59 -3.66 -14.02
C PHE A 55 5.04 -3.77 -14.44
N SER A 56 5.73 -4.77 -13.89
CA SER A 56 7.09 -5.10 -14.26
C SER A 56 7.14 -5.61 -15.70
N GLU A 57 8.32 -5.59 -16.32
CA GLU A 57 8.53 -6.21 -17.63
C GLU A 57 8.21 -7.71 -17.62
N LEU A 58 8.41 -8.39 -16.49
CA LEU A 58 8.02 -9.78 -16.31
C LEU A 58 6.49 -9.96 -16.34
N ASP A 59 5.74 -9.04 -15.71
CA ASP A 59 4.27 -9.06 -15.78
C ASP A 59 3.77 -8.87 -17.22
N VAL A 60 4.45 -8.00 -17.98
CA VAL A 60 4.22 -7.80 -19.42
C VAL A 60 4.49 -9.10 -20.18
N SER A 61 5.65 -9.70 -19.99
CA SER A 61 6.05 -10.93 -20.70
C SER A 61 5.11 -12.10 -20.41
N ASN A 62 4.77 -12.34 -19.13
CA ASN A 62 3.87 -13.43 -18.73
C ASN A 62 2.48 -13.27 -19.38
N MET A 63 1.91 -12.06 -19.28
CA MET A 63 0.58 -11.77 -19.84
C MET A 63 0.55 -11.88 -21.36
N LEU A 64 1.58 -11.38 -22.05
CA LEU A 64 1.65 -11.47 -23.50
C LEU A 64 1.88 -12.90 -23.97
N THR A 65 2.60 -13.72 -23.20
CA THR A 65 2.78 -15.15 -23.50
C THR A 65 1.45 -15.90 -23.37
N GLU A 66 0.66 -15.62 -22.34
CA GLU A 66 -0.68 -16.21 -22.15
C GLU A 66 -1.65 -15.88 -23.29
N LEU A 67 -1.49 -14.69 -23.89
CA LEU A 67 -2.36 -14.21 -24.98
C LEU A 67 -1.79 -14.50 -26.38
N ASP A 68 -0.59 -15.06 -26.50
CA ASP A 68 0.17 -15.21 -27.75
C ASP A 68 0.38 -13.87 -28.50
N LEU A 69 0.78 -12.84 -27.73
CA LEU A 69 0.90 -11.43 -28.15
C LEU A 69 2.31 -10.86 -27.93
N MET A 70 3.35 -11.70 -27.98
CA MET A 70 4.74 -11.30 -27.71
C MET A 70 5.26 -10.18 -28.63
N GLN A 71 4.69 -10.02 -29.82
CA GLN A 71 4.97 -8.92 -30.75
C GLN A 71 4.67 -7.52 -30.16
N TYR A 72 3.89 -7.42 -29.09
CA TYR A 72 3.58 -6.17 -28.40
C TYR A 72 4.47 -5.88 -27.19
N TYR A 73 5.44 -6.74 -26.89
CA TYR A 73 6.31 -6.61 -25.71
C TYR A 73 7.01 -5.25 -25.68
N GLN A 74 7.76 -4.94 -26.74
CA GLN A 74 8.53 -3.69 -26.82
C GLN A 74 7.61 -2.46 -26.72
N PHE A 75 6.49 -2.49 -27.43
CA PHE A 75 5.51 -1.40 -27.43
C PHE A 75 4.93 -1.10 -26.04
N LEU A 76 4.61 -2.14 -25.27
CA LEU A 76 4.09 -1.96 -23.90
C LEU A 76 5.19 -1.58 -22.91
N CYS A 77 6.40 -2.11 -23.06
CA CYS A 77 7.54 -1.74 -22.22
C CYS A 77 7.97 -0.28 -22.44
N GLU A 78 7.98 0.21 -23.68
CA GLU A 78 8.31 1.60 -24.01
C GLU A 78 7.18 2.59 -23.69
N ASN A 79 5.94 2.12 -23.50
CA ASN A 79 4.77 2.98 -23.33
C ASN A 79 4.03 2.73 -22.00
N GLU A 80 4.53 3.35 -20.93
CA GLU A 80 3.95 3.27 -19.58
C GLU A 80 2.47 3.68 -19.49
N GLN A 81 2.02 4.59 -20.35
CA GLN A 81 0.61 4.98 -20.38
C GLN A 81 -0.27 3.85 -20.92
N LYS A 82 0.11 3.27 -22.06
CA LYS A 82 -0.62 2.15 -22.67
C LYS A 82 -0.51 0.88 -21.83
N LYS A 83 0.65 0.63 -21.20
CA LYS A 83 0.82 -0.45 -20.21
C LYS A 83 -0.18 -0.32 -19.06
N ARG A 84 -0.28 0.86 -18.45
CA ARG A 84 -1.26 1.11 -17.37
C ARG A 84 -2.71 0.92 -17.82
N GLN A 85 -3.06 1.38 -19.03
CA GLN A 85 -4.41 1.17 -19.57
C GLN A 85 -4.68 -0.31 -19.85
N PHE A 86 -3.71 -1.03 -20.43
CA PHE A 86 -3.80 -2.45 -20.75
C PHE A 86 -4.01 -3.33 -19.52
N PHE A 87 -3.22 -3.10 -18.47
CA PHE A 87 -3.33 -3.88 -17.24
C PHE A 87 -4.40 -3.36 -16.27
N GLY A 88 -4.88 -2.12 -16.47
CA GLY A 88 -5.93 -1.50 -15.67
C GLY A 88 -7.34 -2.02 -15.96
N ILE A 89 -7.53 -2.76 -17.06
CA ILE A 89 -8.80 -3.35 -17.47
C ILE A 89 -8.85 -4.87 -17.19
N SER A 90 -10.05 -5.44 -17.26
CA SER A 90 -10.26 -6.87 -17.06
C SER A 90 -9.58 -7.69 -18.16
N PRO A 91 -9.10 -8.92 -17.86
CA PRO A 91 -8.39 -9.76 -18.82
C PRO A 91 -9.12 -9.95 -20.16
N GLU A 92 -10.45 -10.05 -20.12
CA GLU A 92 -11.31 -10.28 -21.28
C GLU A 92 -11.29 -9.09 -22.25
N MET A 93 -11.06 -7.88 -21.74
CA MET A 93 -11.06 -6.64 -22.53
C MET A 93 -9.66 -6.29 -23.06
N ARG A 94 -8.61 -6.97 -22.60
CA ARG A 94 -7.20 -6.68 -22.95
C ARG A 94 -6.93 -6.77 -24.43
N LEU A 95 -7.39 -7.86 -25.06
CA LEU A 95 -7.21 -8.06 -26.50
C LEU A 95 -7.88 -6.95 -27.31
N HIS A 96 -9.11 -6.56 -26.93
CA HIS A 96 -9.84 -5.48 -27.58
C HIS A 96 -9.09 -4.14 -27.47
N LEU A 97 -8.53 -3.85 -26.29
CA LEU A 97 -7.75 -2.62 -26.09
C LEU A 97 -6.43 -2.64 -26.88
N LEU A 98 -5.76 -3.80 -27.00
CA LEU A 98 -4.57 -3.92 -27.85
C LEU A 98 -4.90 -3.68 -29.32
N PHE A 99 -6.01 -4.25 -29.82
CA PHE A 99 -6.49 -3.95 -31.17
C PHE A 99 -6.79 -2.45 -31.33
N TYR A 100 -7.42 -1.81 -30.35
CA TYR A 100 -7.63 -0.37 -30.38
C TYR A 100 -6.30 0.40 -30.46
N PHE A 101 -5.28 0.01 -29.69
CA PHE A 101 -3.96 0.63 -29.75
C PHE A 101 -3.28 0.50 -31.10
N THR A 102 -3.39 -0.65 -31.75
CA THR A 102 -2.79 -0.85 -33.08
C THR A 102 -3.57 -0.16 -34.16
N THR A 103 -4.89 -0.19 -34.12
CA THR A 103 -5.75 0.42 -35.13
C THR A 103 -5.68 1.95 -35.05
N ALA A 104 -5.62 2.53 -33.85
CA ALA A 104 -5.37 3.95 -33.64
C ALA A 104 -3.92 4.36 -33.95
N ALA A 105 -2.97 3.42 -33.85
CA ALA A 105 -1.56 3.60 -34.21
C ALA A 105 -1.21 3.19 -35.64
N CYS A 106 -2.17 2.79 -36.50
CA CYS A 106 -1.96 2.45 -37.92
C CYS A 106 -1.39 3.60 -38.77
N VAL A 107 -1.05 4.74 -38.17
CA VAL A 107 -0.22 5.77 -38.80
C VAL A 107 1.30 5.48 -38.67
N ARG A 108 1.76 4.54 -37.80
CA ARG A 108 3.20 4.37 -37.51
C ARG A 108 3.72 2.94 -37.28
N LEU A 109 3.00 1.89 -37.67
CA LEU A 109 3.52 0.50 -37.62
C LEU A 109 3.86 -0.09 -39.01
N GLY A 110 3.64 0.67 -40.10
CA GLY A 110 3.97 0.26 -41.46
C GLY A 110 5.44 0.43 -41.89
N ASP A 111 6.30 0.97 -41.02
CA ASP A 111 7.69 1.33 -41.36
C ASP A 111 8.74 0.34 -40.81
N MET A 112 8.34 -0.80 -40.25
CA MET A 112 9.27 -1.80 -39.67
C MET A 112 9.47 -3.08 -40.49
N GLU A 113 8.97 -3.14 -41.72
CA GLU A 113 9.35 -4.19 -42.68
C GLU A 113 9.70 -3.55 -44.03
N SER A 114 10.95 -3.09 -44.16
CA SER A 114 11.65 -2.89 -45.43
C SER A 114 12.83 -3.84 -45.54
#